data_AF-A0A7J6IGB7-F1
#
_entry.id   AF-A0A7J6IGB7-F1
#
_cell.length_a   1.000
_cell.length_b   1.000
_cell.length_c   1.000
_cell.angle_alpha   90.00
_cell.angle_beta   90.00
_cell.angle_gamma   90.00
#
_symmetry.space_group_name_H-M   'P 1'
#
loop_
_entity.id
_entity.type
_entity.pdbx_description
1 polymer ?
#
loop_
_entity_poly.entity_id
_entity_poly.type
_entity_poly.pdbx_seq_one_letter_code
_entity_poly.pdbx_strand_id
1 'polypeptide(L)' 'MKFSIPLVLTAILGLAAAAPQRGGSREQQRADRKALQDLAGTDVDPNLPNGTRLLDNGQGQCVAVSGKAVCSDASGATFS' A
#
# COMPACT_ATOMS: atom_id res chain seq x y z
N MET A 1 36.91 -43.30 -7.94
CA MET A 1 36.68 -42.08 -7.13
C MET A 1 35.24 -41.66 -7.33
N LYS A 2 34.43 -41.64 -6.28
CA LYS A 2 32.97 -41.50 -6.34
C LYS A 2 32.63 -40.14 -5.72
N PHE A 3 32.36 -39.14 -6.57
CA PHE A 3 32.08 -37.78 -6.13
C PHE A 3 30.60 -37.66 -5.76
N SER A 4 30.33 -37.63 -4.45
CA SER A 4 29.03 -37.30 -3.90
C SER A 4 29.01 -35.80 -3.60
N ILE A 5 28.33 -35.03 -4.44
CA ILE A 5 28.06 -33.60 -4.21
C ILE A 5 26.80 -33.51 -3.35
N PRO A 6 26.86 -33.00 -2.10
CA PRO A 6 25.65 -32.73 -1.35
C PRO A 6 25.02 -31.44 -1.91
N LEU A 7 23.85 -31.59 -2.53
CA LEU A 7 23.00 -30.50 -2.95
C LEU A 7 22.40 -29.82 -1.70
N VAL A 8 23.13 -28.85 -1.15
CA VAL A 8 22.63 -28.02 -0.04
C VAL A 8 21.68 -26.99 -0.64
N LEU A 9 20.40 -27.34 -0.64
CA LEU A 9 19.30 -26.45 -1.03
C LEU A 9 19.03 -25.48 0.14
N THR A 10 19.81 -24.41 0.27
CA THR A 10 19.46 -23.29 1.14
C THR A 10 18.27 -22.55 0.54
N ALA A 11 17.07 -22.93 0.95
CA ALA A 11 15.85 -22.18 0.69
C ALA A 11 15.86 -20.90 1.54
N ILE A 12 16.52 -19.86 1.04
CA ILE A 12 16.35 -18.50 1.54
C ILE A 12 15.19 -17.89 0.76
N LEU A 13 13.96 -18.23 1.13
CA LEU A 13 12.78 -17.41 0.83
C LEU A 13 12.46 -16.74 2.17
N GLY A 14 13.05 -15.58 2.48
CA GLY A 14 12.70 -14.34 1.81
C GLY A 14 11.39 -13.87 2.43
N LEU A 15 11.48 -13.07 3.49
CA LEU A 15 10.34 -12.40 4.13
C LEU A 15 9.52 -11.75 3.02
N ALA A 16 8.36 -12.34 2.71
CA ALA A 16 7.33 -11.68 1.94
C ALA A 16 6.72 -10.60 2.84
N ALA A 17 7.45 -9.50 3.03
CA ALA A 17 6.80 -8.23 3.18
C ALA A 17 5.93 -8.09 1.94
N ALA A 18 4.61 -8.20 2.12
CA ALA A 18 3.62 -7.94 1.11
C ALA A 18 3.74 -6.46 0.71
N ALA A 19 4.77 -6.12 -0.06
CA ALA A 19 4.80 -4.91 -0.84
C ALA A 19 3.65 -5.05 -1.83
N PRO A 20 2.71 -4.08 -1.90
CA PRO A 20 1.60 -4.14 -2.84
C PRO A 20 2.21 -4.38 -4.23
N GLN A 21 1.97 -5.57 -4.77
CA GLN A 21 2.47 -5.96 -6.08
C GLN A 21 1.92 -4.94 -7.06
N ARG A 22 2.83 -4.17 -7.66
CA ARG A 22 2.61 -3.07 -8.61
C ARG A 22 1.97 -3.54 -9.94
N GLY A 23 1.21 -4.63 -9.90
CA GLY A 23 0.59 -5.38 -11.00
C GLY A 23 -0.63 -6.17 -10.55
N GLY A 24 -1.43 -5.64 -9.61
CA GLY A 24 -2.77 -6.16 -9.32
C GLY A 24 -3.67 -6.10 -10.56
N SER A 25 -4.69 -6.97 -10.61
CA SER A 25 -5.66 -6.99 -11.73
C SER A 25 -6.27 -5.60 -11.94
N ARG A 26 -6.75 -5.31 -13.16
CA ARG A 26 -7.44 -4.03 -13.45
C ARG A 26 -8.58 -3.74 -12.47
N GLU A 27 -9.21 -4.79 -11.96
CA GLU A 27 -10.27 -4.70 -10.96
C GLU A 27 -9.74 -4.24 -9.60
N GLN A 28 -8.60 -4.76 -9.13
CA GLN A 28 -7.94 -4.29 -7.91
C GLN A 28 -7.54 -2.82 -8.06
N GLN A 29 -6.91 -2.45 -9.17
CA GLN A 29 -6.53 -1.05 -9.42
C GLN A 29 -7.72 -0.09 -9.39
N ARG A 30 -8.91 -0.54 -9.83
CA ARG A 30 -10.14 0.25 -9.78
C ARG A 30 -10.72 0.30 -8.38
N ALA A 31 -10.70 -0.81 -7.65
CA ALA A 31 -11.14 -0.87 -6.25
C ALA A 31 -10.24 0.00 -5.36
N ASP A 32 -8.92 -0.08 -5.54
CA ASP A 32 -7.91 0.74 -4.85
C ASP A 32 -8.10 2.24 -5.11
N ARG A 33 -8.34 2.62 -6.37
CA ARG A 33 -8.65 4.00 -6.73
C ARG A 33 -9.98 4.45 -6.14
N LYS A 34 -10.97 3.57 -6.08
CA LYS A 34 -12.26 3.87 -5.47
C LYS A 34 -12.12 4.03 -3.95
N ALA A 35 -11.31 3.22 -3.28
CA ALA A 35 -11.04 3.36 -1.85
C ALA A 35 -10.39 4.71 -1.52
N LEU A 36 -9.44 5.18 -2.35
CA LEU A 36 -8.86 6.52 -2.20
C LEU A 36 -9.91 7.63 -2.35
N GLN A 37 -10.79 7.53 -3.35
CA GLN A 37 -11.88 8.50 -3.56
C GLN A 37 -12.93 8.48 -2.46
N ASP A 38 -13.25 7.30 -1.95
CA ASP A 38 -14.24 7.10 -0.89
C ASP A 38 -13.73 7.64 0.44
N LEU A 39 -12.43 7.49 0.70
CA LEU A 39 -11.79 7.95 1.93
C LEU A 39 -11.51 9.45 1.89
N ALA A 40 -11.23 10.06 0.74
CA ALA A 40 -10.97 11.49 0.66
C ALA A 40 -12.17 12.32 1.16
N GLY A 41 -11.90 13.28 2.05
CA GLY A 41 -12.92 14.16 2.61
C GLY A 41 -13.76 13.57 3.72
N THR A 42 -13.57 12.29 4.01
CA THR A 42 -14.24 11.65 5.15
C THR A 42 -13.72 12.21 6.46
N ASP A 43 -14.62 12.29 7.44
CA ASP A 43 -14.27 12.55 8.82
C ASP A 43 -13.48 11.37 9.37
N VAL A 44 -12.30 11.66 9.91
CA VAL A 44 -11.46 10.71 10.62
C VAL A 44 -11.29 11.15 12.05
N ASP A 45 -10.77 10.26 12.90
CA ASP A 45 -10.59 10.55 14.31
C ASP A 45 -9.80 11.88 14.48
N PRO A 46 -10.37 12.90 15.15
CA PRO A 46 -9.74 14.21 15.28
C PRO A 46 -8.52 14.20 16.21
N ASN A 47 -8.30 13.11 16.96
CA ASN A 47 -7.13 12.90 17.80
C ASN A 47 -5.97 12.25 17.03
N LEU A 48 -6.20 11.80 15.79
CA LEU A 48 -5.11 11.32 14.94
C LEU A 48 -4.14 12.45 14.64
N PRO A 49 -2.82 12.23 14.82
CA PRO A 49 -1.85 13.25 14.46
C PRO A 49 -1.88 13.51 12.95
N ASN A 50 -1.71 14.78 12.58
CA ASN A 50 -1.63 15.19 11.18
C ASN A 50 -0.51 14.42 10.46
N GLY A 51 -0.81 13.90 9.28
CA GLY A 51 0.07 13.03 8.51
C GLY A 51 -0.07 11.54 8.83
N THR A 52 -0.96 11.13 9.74
CA THR A 52 -1.20 9.69 9.97
C THR A 52 -1.71 9.05 8.70
N ARG A 53 -1.01 8.03 8.21
CA ARG A 53 -1.38 7.28 7.01
C ARG A 53 -2.63 6.44 7.29
N LEU A 54 -3.71 6.76 6.58
CA LEU A 54 -5.01 6.08 6.67
C LEU A 54 -5.14 4.98 5.61
N LEU A 55 -4.61 5.23 4.42
CA LEU A 55 -4.59 4.30 3.30
C LEU A 55 -3.30 4.52 2.52
N ASP A 56 -2.66 3.46 2.07
CA ASP A 56 -1.56 3.51 1.13
C ASP A 56 -1.66 2.26 0.26
N ASN A 57 -1.96 2.48 -1.01
CA ASN A 57 -2.07 1.43 -1.99
C ASN A 57 -1.28 1.83 -3.24
N GLY A 58 -1.11 0.88 -4.17
CA GLY A 58 -0.34 1.14 -5.39
C GLY A 58 -0.88 2.27 -6.28
N GLN A 59 -2.06 2.83 -5.95
CA GLN A 59 -2.72 3.91 -6.69
C GLN A 59 -2.57 5.29 -6.02
N GLY A 60 -2.09 5.36 -4.77
CA GLY A 60 -2.00 6.59 -3.98
C GLY A 60 -2.00 6.36 -2.48
N GLN A 61 -2.05 7.45 -1.71
CA GLN A 61 -2.08 7.42 -0.25
C GLN A 61 -3.08 8.42 0.31
N CYS A 62 -3.63 8.15 1.50
CA CYS A 62 -4.44 9.08 2.28
C CYS A 62 -3.82 9.29 3.65
N VAL A 63 -3.86 10.52 4.13
CA VAL A 63 -3.38 10.92 5.45
C VAL A 63 -4.44 11.71 6.20
N ALA A 64 -4.46 11.58 7.52
CA ALA A 64 -5.29 12.40 8.39
C ALA A 64 -4.72 13.83 8.47
N VAL A 65 -5.56 14.83 8.24
CA VAL A 65 -5.23 16.26 8.40
C VAL A 65 -6.44 16.95 9.02
N SER A 66 -6.26 17.49 10.23
CA SER A 66 -7.30 18.24 10.96
C SER A 66 -8.64 17.51 11.06
N GLY A 67 -8.61 16.21 11.36
CA GLY A 67 -9.82 15.37 11.47
C GLY A 67 -10.48 15.02 10.14
N LYS A 68 -9.84 15.30 9.01
CA LYS A 68 -10.27 14.87 7.67
C LYS A 68 -9.23 13.97 7.02
N ALA A 69 -9.66 13.10 6.13
CA ALA A 69 -8.78 12.37 5.25
C ALA A 69 -8.42 13.20 4.00
N VAL A 70 -7.12 13.40 3.78
CA VAL A 70 -6.56 14.07 2.59
C VAL A 70 -5.78 13.02 1.80
N CYS A 71 -6.16 12.81 0.55
CA CYS A 71 -5.61 11.77 -0.31
C CYS A 71 -4.79 12.35 -1.46
N SER A 72 -3.75 11.64 -1.87
CA SER A 72 -2.93 11.93 -3.04
C SER A 72 -2.87 10.70 -3.93
N ASP A 73 -3.11 10.85 -5.22
CA ASP A 73 -2.96 9.74 -6.16
C ASP A 73 -1.48 9.51 -6.54
N ALA A 74 -1.21 8.46 -7.32
CA ALA A 74 0.14 8.12 -7.77
C ALA A 74 0.80 9.19 -8.66
N SER A 75 0.04 10.13 -9.24
CA SER A 75 0.58 11.29 -9.95
C SER A 75 0.94 12.46 -9.03
N GLY A 76 0.57 12.39 -7.75
CA GLY A 76 0.81 13.43 -6.76
C GLY A 76 -0.30 14.49 -6.67
N ALA A 77 -1.42 14.35 -7.40
CA ALA A 77 -2.55 15.25 -7.23
C ALA A 77 -3.24 14.95 -5.91
N THR A 78 -3.41 16.00 -5.10
CA THR A 78 -4.01 15.89 -3.76
C THR A 78 -5.48 16.33 -3.82
N PHE A 79 -6.34 15.57 -3.15
CA PHE A 79 -7.78 15.78 -3.08
C PHE A 79 -8.31 15.40 -1.69
N SER A 80 -9.39 16.07 -1.30
CA SER A 80 -10.03 16.01 0.02
C SER A 80 -11.46 16.49 -0.12
#